data_AF-A0A972CDQ7-F1
#
_entry.id   AF-A0A972CDQ7-F1
#
_cell.length_a   1.000
_cell.length_b   1.000
_cell.length_c   1.000
_cell.angle_alpha   90.00
_cell.angle_beta   90.00
_cell.angle_gamma   90.00
#
_symmetry.space_group_name_H-M   'P 1'
#
loop_
_entity.id
_entity.type
_entity.pdbx_description
1 polymer ?
#
loop_
_entity_poly.entity_id
_entity_poly.type
_entity_poly.pdbx_seq_one_letter_code
_entity_poly.pdbx_strand_id
1 'polypeptide(L)'
;MENRRLKPYHGLLLMGAVLVALVFIATPLQLNFGIAGLALTELMLLVLTAAAFLLIRPNFASTFPMRLPPVREFFGGAFLYAGTYLIMIGPLLLTQYFFPEVGKTADALTGLGTSVSPAMAVFVIAVLPAICEETLHRGFILASLRSIKSTVAIVLISGLLFGVFHLDPFRFLPTMMLGCAFAYIALKTESMVLTMIFHFINNLLSVISMFAAKPYTDSYTEVYAELKLGSVIGVGMVYLAIGAVLIFIGYCLLNRRSPKQKTIAAVVLTAVVLIIAGIVTVASSSITKVLDMSGTFEVNPETGSVEFPLDLDSDGYYTVSVSAICSSADIIFTLERVAGDVSGELSEEIAAADAAFVPMSATTAAETAEGAAAEVTEEKRAMPSVVLSQRGEGTLVVSQNLMLERGKYVMRLKLDPAREGVYPPVTAQMQILRLLG
;
A
#
# COMPACT_ATOMS: atom_id res chain seq x y z
N MET A 1 -9.41 14.19 -52.80
CA MET A 1 -10.37 13.96 -51.69
C MET A 1 -10.04 14.94 -50.58
N GLU A 2 -11.03 15.72 -50.14
CA GLU A 2 -10.85 16.80 -49.17
C GLU A 2 -10.74 16.22 -47.75
N ASN A 3 -9.56 16.31 -47.12
CA ASN A 3 -9.34 15.81 -45.77
C ASN A 3 -10.15 16.65 -44.78
N ARG A 4 -11.11 16.03 -44.07
CA ARG A 4 -11.91 16.72 -43.05
C ARG A 4 -11.09 16.88 -41.77
N ARG A 5 -11.22 18.03 -41.09
CA ARG A 5 -10.57 18.26 -39.79
C ARG A 5 -11.38 17.60 -38.67
N LEU A 6 -10.70 16.94 -37.74
CA LEU A 6 -11.33 16.48 -36.51
C LEU A 6 -11.76 17.68 -35.65
N LYS A 7 -12.83 17.47 -34.89
CA LYS A 7 -13.42 18.43 -33.96
C LYS A 7 -13.60 17.71 -32.62
N PRO A 8 -13.63 18.42 -31.47
CA PRO A 8 -13.62 17.78 -30.16
C PRO A 8 -14.76 16.79 -29.94
N TYR A 9 -15.96 17.08 -30.46
CA TYR A 9 -17.10 16.17 -30.32
C TYR A 9 -16.90 14.83 -31.03
N HIS A 10 -16.05 14.74 -32.07
CA HIS A 10 -15.75 13.45 -32.71
C HIS A 10 -15.03 12.51 -31.74
N GLY A 11 -14.05 13.01 -30.99
CA GLY A 11 -13.34 12.22 -29.98
C GLY A 11 -14.25 11.86 -28.81
N LEU A 12 -15.10 12.79 -28.36
CA LEU A 12 -16.05 12.54 -27.26
C LEU A 12 -17.12 11.50 -27.64
N LEU A 13 -17.65 11.55 -28.88
CA LEU A 13 -18.59 10.55 -29.38
C LEU A 13 -17.96 9.16 -29.48
N LEU A 14 -16.73 9.07 -30.00
CA LEU A 14 -16.00 7.80 -30.03
C LEU A 14 -15.75 7.28 -28.62
N MET A 15 -15.34 8.14 -27.68
CA MET A 15 -15.18 7.75 -26.28
C MET A 15 -16.49 7.22 -25.68
N GLY A 16 -17.62 7.90 -25.92
CA GLY A 16 -18.93 7.43 -25.48
C GLY A 16 -19.27 6.03 -26.04
N ALA A 17 -19.03 5.80 -27.33
CA ALA A 17 -19.23 4.49 -27.95
C ALA A 17 -18.31 3.41 -27.37
N VAL A 18 -17.04 3.76 -27.08
CA VAL A 18 -16.08 2.86 -26.43
C VAL A 18 -16.54 2.52 -25.02
N LEU A 19 -16.98 3.47 -24.20
CA LEU A 19 -17.46 3.20 -22.84
C LEU A 19 -18.67 2.27 -22.83
N VAL A 20 -19.62 2.47 -23.76
CA VAL A 20 -20.76 1.56 -23.94
C VAL A 20 -20.27 0.16 -24.35
N ALA A 21 -19.35 0.08 -25.31
CA ALA A 21 -18.79 -1.20 -25.75
C ALA A 21 -18.00 -1.90 -24.63
N LEU A 22 -17.29 -1.17 -23.77
CA LEU A 22 -16.58 -1.76 -22.63
C LEU A 22 -17.56 -2.46 -21.67
N VAL A 23 -18.68 -1.80 -21.33
CA VAL A 23 -19.66 -2.37 -20.40
C VAL A 23 -20.44 -3.53 -21.02
N PHE A 24 -20.95 -3.37 -22.24
CA PHE A 24 -21.90 -4.33 -22.83
C PHE A 24 -21.25 -5.42 -23.69
N ILE A 25 -19.99 -5.24 -24.12
CA ILE A 25 -19.29 -6.19 -25.00
C ILE A 25 -18.01 -6.68 -24.31
N ALA A 26 -17.13 -5.79 -23.87
CA ALA A 26 -15.83 -6.19 -23.31
C ALA A 26 -15.96 -6.93 -21.98
N THR A 27 -16.80 -6.46 -21.05
CA THR A 27 -17.01 -7.14 -19.76
C THR A 27 -17.50 -8.58 -19.95
N PRO A 28 -18.56 -8.88 -20.74
CA PRO A 28 -18.92 -10.26 -21.06
C PRO A 28 -17.79 -11.05 -21.73
N LEU A 29 -17.03 -10.47 -22.65
CA LEU A 29 -15.90 -11.16 -23.29
C LEU A 29 -14.84 -11.57 -22.26
N GLN A 30 -14.46 -10.66 -21.37
CA GLN A 30 -13.46 -10.91 -20.34
C GLN A 30 -13.94 -11.96 -19.32
N LEU A 31 -15.21 -11.92 -18.92
CA LEU A 31 -15.78 -12.91 -17.98
C LEU A 31 -15.86 -14.32 -18.59
N ASN A 32 -16.20 -14.44 -19.87
CA ASN A 32 -16.38 -15.75 -20.51
C ASN A 32 -15.08 -16.34 -21.10
N PHE A 33 -14.13 -15.49 -21.52
CA PHE A 33 -12.92 -15.90 -22.24
C PHE A 33 -11.61 -15.50 -21.54
N GLY A 34 -11.67 -14.90 -20.35
CA GLY A 34 -10.51 -14.49 -19.56
C GLY A 34 -9.54 -13.60 -20.35
N ILE A 35 -8.26 -14.01 -20.39
CA ILE A 35 -7.19 -13.28 -21.10
C ILE A 35 -7.43 -13.15 -22.61
N ALA A 36 -8.08 -14.13 -23.26
CA ALA A 36 -8.45 -14.01 -24.65
C ALA A 36 -9.55 -12.96 -24.85
N GLY A 37 -10.49 -12.88 -23.89
CA GLY A 37 -11.48 -11.81 -23.83
C GLY A 37 -10.86 -10.41 -23.66
N LEU A 38 -9.78 -10.31 -22.87
CA LEU A 38 -8.99 -9.08 -22.76
C LEU A 38 -8.31 -8.72 -24.10
N ALA A 39 -7.68 -9.67 -24.78
CA ALA A 39 -7.10 -9.43 -26.11
C ALA A 39 -8.16 -9.00 -27.15
N LEU A 40 -9.34 -9.62 -27.12
CA LEU A 40 -10.46 -9.22 -27.99
C LEU A 40 -10.97 -7.81 -27.66
N THR A 41 -10.93 -7.41 -26.38
CA THR A 41 -11.24 -6.04 -25.96
C THR A 41 -10.30 -5.05 -26.62
N GLU A 42 -8.99 -5.30 -26.60
CA GLU A 42 -8.00 -4.43 -27.25
C GLU A 42 -8.22 -4.31 -28.76
N LEU A 43 -8.49 -5.43 -29.43
CA LEU A 43 -8.79 -5.42 -30.86
C LEU A 43 -10.09 -4.67 -31.18
N MET A 44 -11.10 -4.77 -30.31
CA MET A 44 -12.34 -4.00 -30.44
C MET A 44 -12.06 -2.48 -30.40
N LEU A 45 -11.18 -2.01 -29.52
CA LEU A 45 -10.80 -0.59 -29.46
C LEU A 45 -10.18 -0.13 -30.78
N LEU A 46 -9.31 -0.94 -31.36
CA LEU A 46 -8.68 -0.65 -32.66
C LEU A 46 -9.73 -0.61 -33.79
N VAL A 47 -10.67 -1.56 -33.80
CA VAL A 47 -11.77 -1.61 -34.78
C VAL A 47 -12.67 -0.38 -34.67
N LEU A 48 -13.09 0.01 -33.47
CA LEU A 48 -13.92 1.21 -33.27
C LEU A 48 -13.19 2.49 -33.69
N THR A 49 -11.89 2.58 -33.36
CA THR A 49 -11.06 3.71 -33.78
C THR A 49 -10.89 3.76 -35.29
N ALA A 50 -10.64 2.61 -35.93
CA ALA A 50 -10.54 2.49 -37.38
C ALA A 50 -11.87 2.85 -38.08
N ALA A 51 -13.00 2.38 -37.56
CA ALA A 51 -14.32 2.73 -38.08
C ALA A 51 -14.58 4.23 -38.00
N ALA A 52 -14.33 4.87 -36.86
CA ALA A 52 -14.46 6.32 -36.70
C ALA A 52 -13.52 7.10 -37.65
N PHE A 53 -12.28 6.63 -37.81
CA PHE A 53 -11.34 7.20 -38.77
C PHE A 53 -11.83 7.08 -40.22
N LEU A 54 -12.32 5.91 -40.64
CA LEU A 54 -12.79 5.66 -42.00
C LEU A 54 -14.09 6.40 -42.33
N LEU A 55 -14.95 6.65 -41.33
CA LEU A 55 -16.18 7.44 -41.49
C LEU A 55 -15.88 8.93 -41.69
N ILE A 56 -14.95 9.50 -40.93
CA ILE A 56 -14.63 10.93 -40.98
C ILE A 56 -13.59 11.25 -42.05
N ARG A 57 -12.66 10.33 -42.30
CA ARG A 57 -11.50 10.44 -43.19
C ARG A 57 -10.64 11.68 -42.92
N PRO A 58 -10.15 11.87 -41.67
CA PRO A 58 -9.20 12.93 -41.40
C PRO A 58 -7.82 12.60 -41.97
N ASN A 59 -6.91 13.58 -41.96
CA ASN A 59 -5.55 13.34 -42.42
C ASN A 59 -4.82 12.35 -41.51
N PHE A 60 -4.31 11.25 -42.08
CA PHE A 60 -3.66 10.16 -41.35
C PHE A 60 -2.43 10.66 -40.56
N ALA A 61 -1.52 11.40 -41.19
CA ALA A 61 -0.26 11.84 -40.56
C ALA A 61 -0.48 12.77 -39.37
N SER A 62 -1.50 13.64 -39.42
CA SER A 62 -1.85 14.49 -38.28
C SER A 62 -2.63 13.77 -37.17
N THR A 63 -3.29 12.65 -37.52
CA THR A 63 -4.09 11.85 -36.57
C THR A 63 -3.19 10.83 -35.86
N PHE A 64 -2.32 10.15 -36.58
CA PHE A 64 -1.43 9.10 -36.07
C PHE A 64 0.02 9.46 -36.37
N PRO A 65 0.64 10.34 -35.56
CA PRO A 65 2.02 10.76 -35.80
C PRO A 65 3.01 9.64 -35.40
N MET A 66 3.33 8.79 -36.37
CA MET A 66 4.24 7.65 -36.24
C MET A 66 5.70 8.06 -36.48
N ARG A 67 6.31 8.72 -35.51
CA ARG A 67 7.74 9.08 -35.56
C ARG A 67 8.44 8.82 -34.24
N LEU A 68 9.71 8.43 -34.28
CA LEU A 68 10.58 8.46 -33.09
C LEU A 68 11.12 9.88 -32.90
N PRO A 69 11.01 10.46 -31.69
CA PRO A 69 11.49 11.80 -31.45
C PRO A 69 13.01 11.81 -31.21
N PRO A 70 13.68 12.97 -31.35
CA PRO A 70 15.10 13.12 -31.02
C PRO A 70 15.43 12.71 -29.58
N VAL A 71 16.68 12.31 -29.34
CA VAL A 71 17.17 11.80 -28.04
C VAL A 71 16.80 12.69 -26.85
N ARG A 72 16.90 14.03 -26.98
CA ARG A 72 16.49 14.97 -25.93
C ARG A 72 15.01 14.85 -25.57
N GLU A 73 14.15 14.73 -26.58
CA GLU A 73 12.70 14.60 -26.40
C GLU A 73 12.32 13.23 -25.84
N PHE A 74 13.05 12.19 -26.24
CA PHE A 74 12.94 10.86 -25.64
C PHE A 74 13.23 10.92 -24.13
N PHE A 75 14.40 11.45 -23.73
CA PHE A 75 14.75 11.57 -22.30
C PHE A 75 13.84 12.55 -21.56
N GLY A 76 13.43 13.65 -22.21
CA GLY A 76 12.46 14.58 -21.64
C GLY A 76 11.12 13.91 -21.33
N GLY A 77 10.63 13.07 -22.24
CA GLY A 77 9.46 12.23 -22.02
C GLY A 77 9.68 11.17 -20.95
N ALA A 78 10.85 10.53 -20.92
CA ALA A 78 11.18 9.49 -19.94
C ALA A 78 11.22 10.04 -18.52
N PHE A 79 11.83 11.21 -18.30
CA PHE A 79 11.83 11.88 -17.00
C PHE A 79 10.43 12.33 -16.57
N LEU A 80 9.62 12.84 -17.51
CA LEU A 80 8.24 13.21 -17.23
C LEU A 80 7.39 11.99 -16.84
N TYR A 81 7.53 10.89 -17.57
CA TYR A 81 6.88 9.61 -17.29
C TYR A 81 7.31 9.07 -15.92
N ALA A 82 8.61 8.89 -15.69
CA ALA A 82 9.14 8.36 -14.45
C ALA A 82 8.71 9.23 -13.25
N GLY A 83 8.77 10.55 -13.39
CA GLY A 83 8.32 11.46 -12.34
C GLY A 83 6.82 11.33 -12.05
N THR A 84 5.98 11.22 -13.09
CA THR A 84 4.53 10.99 -12.92
C THR A 84 4.24 9.65 -12.25
N TYR A 85 4.97 8.60 -12.64
CA TYR A 85 4.88 7.27 -12.04
C TYR A 85 5.25 7.29 -10.55
N LEU A 86 6.24 8.08 -10.13
CA LEU A 86 6.56 8.22 -8.71
C LEU A 86 5.47 9.00 -7.95
N ILE A 87 4.97 10.11 -8.51
CA ILE A 87 3.93 10.90 -7.82
C ILE A 87 2.67 10.08 -7.58
N MET A 88 2.27 9.19 -8.51
CA MET A 88 1.06 8.36 -8.33
C MET A 88 1.18 7.32 -7.20
N ILE A 89 2.40 6.99 -6.72
CA ILE A 89 2.58 6.05 -5.62
C ILE A 89 1.90 6.55 -4.34
N GLY A 90 2.00 7.84 -4.02
CA GLY A 90 1.35 8.41 -2.83
C GLY A 90 -0.17 8.21 -2.81
N PRO A 91 -0.91 8.69 -3.83
CA PRO A 91 -2.34 8.43 -3.98
C PRO A 91 -2.69 6.94 -4.03
N LEU A 92 -1.87 6.10 -4.66
CA LEU A 92 -2.07 4.65 -4.69
C LEU A 92 -2.01 4.05 -3.28
N LEU A 93 -0.97 4.37 -2.50
CA LEU A 93 -0.83 3.90 -1.12
C LEU A 93 -1.96 4.41 -0.22
N LEU A 94 -2.37 5.66 -0.37
CA LEU A 94 -3.53 6.21 0.36
C LEU A 94 -4.82 5.48 -0.01
N THR A 95 -5.02 5.18 -1.28
CA THR A 95 -6.20 4.44 -1.75
C THR A 95 -6.21 3.03 -1.16
N GLN A 96 -5.08 2.33 -1.16
CA GLN A 96 -4.96 1.01 -0.53
C GLN A 96 -5.17 1.06 0.99
N TYR A 97 -4.71 2.13 1.65
CA TYR A 97 -4.89 2.32 3.09
C TYR A 97 -6.36 2.54 3.48
N PHE A 98 -7.07 3.44 2.79
CA PHE A 98 -8.47 3.76 3.10
C PHE A 98 -9.47 2.74 2.53
N PHE A 99 -9.08 2.02 1.46
CA PHE A 99 -9.92 1.04 0.78
C PHE A 99 -9.15 -0.28 0.58
N PRO A 100 -8.94 -1.09 1.63
CA PRO A 100 -8.20 -2.35 1.52
C PRO A 100 -8.83 -3.35 0.54
N GLU A 101 -10.14 -3.23 0.28
CA GLU A 101 -10.87 -4.04 -0.71
C GLU A 101 -10.32 -3.91 -2.13
N VAL A 102 -9.57 -2.85 -2.43
CA VAL A 102 -8.82 -2.68 -3.69
C VAL A 102 -7.85 -3.82 -3.95
N GLY A 103 -7.33 -4.45 -2.88
CA GLY A 103 -6.51 -5.66 -2.97
C GLY A 103 -7.20 -6.79 -3.74
N LYS A 104 -8.50 -7.01 -3.52
CA LYS A 104 -9.27 -8.07 -4.18
C LYS A 104 -9.34 -7.87 -5.71
N THR A 105 -9.48 -6.62 -6.16
CA THR A 105 -9.45 -6.30 -7.60
C THR A 105 -8.06 -6.52 -8.18
N ALA A 106 -7.01 -6.16 -7.44
CA ALA A 106 -5.63 -6.41 -7.84
C ALA A 106 -5.31 -7.92 -7.92
N ASP A 107 -5.85 -8.73 -7.01
CA ASP A 107 -5.71 -10.18 -6.99
C ASP A 107 -6.40 -10.82 -8.20
N ALA A 108 -7.62 -10.38 -8.53
CA ALA A 108 -8.33 -10.85 -9.71
C ALA A 108 -7.55 -10.55 -11.01
N LEU A 109 -6.99 -9.34 -11.13
CA LEU A 109 -6.14 -8.96 -12.27
C LEU A 109 -4.84 -9.77 -12.32
N THR A 110 -4.21 -10.01 -11.18
CA THR A 110 -3.00 -10.83 -11.06
C THR A 110 -3.29 -12.28 -11.42
N GLY A 111 -4.39 -12.86 -10.95
CA GLY A 111 -4.84 -14.19 -11.31
C GLY A 111 -5.11 -14.34 -12.80
N LEU A 112 -5.77 -13.34 -13.42
CA LEU A 112 -6.01 -13.33 -14.86
C LEU A 112 -4.71 -13.24 -15.66
N GLY A 113 -3.76 -12.38 -15.27
CA GLY A 113 -2.47 -12.24 -15.95
C GLY A 113 -1.54 -13.45 -15.79
N THR A 114 -1.57 -14.10 -14.63
CA THR A 114 -0.75 -15.29 -14.32
C THR A 114 -1.38 -16.61 -14.78
N SER A 115 -2.59 -16.57 -15.36
CA SER A 115 -3.26 -17.73 -15.97
C SER A 115 -2.59 -18.22 -17.26
N VAL A 116 -1.69 -17.44 -17.84
CA VAL A 116 -0.94 -17.74 -19.06
C VAL A 116 0.57 -17.62 -18.86
N SER A 117 1.34 -18.03 -19.86
CA SER A 117 2.80 -17.85 -19.83
C SER A 117 3.17 -16.36 -19.71
N PRO A 118 4.31 -16.02 -19.06
CA PRO A 118 4.76 -14.63 -18.96
C PRO A 118 4.85 -13.93 -20.32
N ALA A 119 5.30 -14.64 -21.37
CA ALA A 119 5.37 -14.09 -22.72
C ALA A 119 3.99 -13.70 -23.28
N MET A 120 2.97 -14.55 -23.04
CA MET A 120 1.60 -14.25 -23.45
C MET A 120 1.01 -13.10 -22.63
N ALA A 121 1.28 -13.06 -21.31
CA ALA A 121 0.86 -11.95 -20.45
C ALA A 121 1.48 -10.62 -20.91
N VAL A 122 2.78 -10.59 -21.21
CA VAL A 122 3.44 -9.40 -21.79
C VAL A 122 2.78 -8.98 -23.10
N PHE A 123 2.47 -9.92 -23.98
CA PHE A 123 1.81 -9.60 -25.24
C PHE A 123 0.42 -8.99 -25.03
N VAL A 124 -0.42 -9.61 -24.20
CA VAL A 124 -1.83 -9.19 -24.04
C VAL A 124 -2.00 -8.00 -23.11
N ILE A 125 -1.20 -7.89 -22.04
CA ILE A 125 -1.36 -6.85 -21.00
C ILE A 125 -0.44 -5.65 -21.27
N ALA A 126 0.71 -5.84 -21.93
CA ALA A 126 1.64 -4.74 -22.19
C ALA A 126 1.67 -4.30 -23.65
N VAL A 127 1.81 -5.20 -24.61
CA VAL A 127 1.96 -4.83 -26.02
C VAL A 127 0.63 -4.38 -26.65
N LEU A 128 -0.44 -5.17 -26.50
CA LEU A 128 -1.73 -4.85 -27.12
C LEU A 128 -2.29 -3.49 -26.64
N PRO A 129 -2.38 -3.19 -25.33
CA PRO A 129 -2.88 -1.89 -24.85
C PRO A 129 -2.00 -0.72 -25.30
N ALA A 130 -0.68 -0.90 -25.24
CA ALA A 130 0.25 0.12 -25.71
C ALA A 130 0.04 0.48 -27.19
N ILE A 131 -0.50 -0.41 -28.02
CA ILE A 131 -0.83 -0.11 -29.41
C ILE A 131 -2.27 0.39 -29.54
N CYS A 132 -3.25 -0.36 -29.01
CA CYS A 132 -4.66 -0.14 -29.24
C CYS A 132 -5.16 1.10 -28.49
N GLU A 133 -4.85 1.23 -27.20
CA GLU A 133 -5.26 2.39 -26.41
C GLU A 133 -4.56 3.66 -26.87
N GLU A 134 -3.27 3.61 -27.23
CA GLU A 134 -2.57 4.79 -27.76
C GLU A 134 -3.14 5.24 -29.10
N THR A 135 -3.52 4.31 -29.98
CA THR A 135 -4.17 4.63 -31.25
C THR A 135 -5.51 5.34 -31.02
N LEU A 136 -6.30 4.88 -30.05
CA LEU A 136 -7.55 5.53 -29.64
C LEU A 136 -7.29 6.91 -29.01
N HIS A 137 -6.47 6.96 -27.96
CA HIS A 137 -6.30 8.14 -27.11
C HIS A 137 -5.35 9.19 -27.69
N ARG A 138 -4.12 8.81 -28.06
CA ARG A 138 -3.08 9.75 -28.52
C ARG A 138 -3.16 9.97 -30.03
N GLY A 139 -3.72 9.00 -30.74
CA GLY A 139 -4.13 9.13 -32.12
C GLY A 139 -5.41 9.95 -32.25
N PHE A 140 -6.55 9.26 -32.25
CA PHE A 140 -7.82 9.84 -32.67
C PHE A 140 -8.36 10.91 -31.70
N ILE A 141 -8.46 10.60 -30.40
CA ILE A 141 -9.06 11.51 -29.41
C ILE A 141 -8.22 12.78 -29.26
N LEU A 142 -6.91 12.65 -29.01
CA LEU A 142 -6.02 13.79 -28.85
C LEU A 142 -5.96 14.66 -30.12
N ALA A 143 -5.94 14.06 -31.31
CA ALA A 143 -6.01 14.80 -32.57
C ALA A 143 -7.31 15.61 -32.69
N SER A 144 -8.43 15.08 -32.20
CA SER A 144 -9.72 15.78 -32.20
C SER A 144 -9.78 17.00 -31.25
N LEU A 145 -8.96 16.98 -30.20
CA LEU A 145 -8.88 18.06 -29.22
C LEU A 145 -7.95 19.21 -29.66
N ARG A 146 -7.15 19.03 -30.72
CA ARG A 146 -6.15 20.03 -31.17
C ARG A 146 -6.74 21.39 -31.58
N SER A 147 -8.04 21.49 -31.83
CA SER A 147 -8.70 22.78 -32.10
C SER A 147 -8.92 23.63 -30.84
N ILE A 148 -8.75 23.06 -29.64
CA ILE A 148 -8.84 23.78 -28.37
C ILE A 148 -7.57 24.64 -28.19
N LYS A 149 -7.74 25.94 -27.89
CA LYS A 149 -6.61 26.88 -27.79
C LYS A 149 -5.66 26.58 -26.61
N SER A 150 -6.19 26.05 -25.50
CA SER A 150 -5.42 25.82 -24.28
C SER A 150 -4.80 24.43 -24.26
N THR A 151 -3.46 24.35 -24.29
CA THR A 151 -2.73 23.09 -24.10
C THR A 151 -3.08 22.41 -22.78
N VAL A 152 -3.25 23.19 -21.71
CA VAL A 152 -3.62 22.65 -20.39
C VAL A 152 -4.99 21.99 -20.44
N ALA A 153 -5.98 22.62 -21.10
CA ALA A 153 -7.29 22.03 -21.26
C ALA A 153 -7.25 20.72 -22.06
N ILE A 154 -6.47 20.66 -23.15
CA ILE A 154 -6.29 19.43 -23.93
C ILE A 154 -5.71 18.32 -23.06
N VAL A 155 -4.65 18.61 -22.28
CA VAL A 155 -3.99 17.64 -21.41
C VAL A 155 -4.95 17.12 -20.34
N LEU A 156 -5.67 18.02 -19.65
CA LEU A 156 -6.61 17.63 -18.60
C LEU A 156 -7.79 16.83 -19.14
N ILE A 157 -8.37 17.24 -20.28
CA ILE A 157 -9.46 16.49 -20.92
C ILE A 157 -8.94 15.12 -21.35
N SER A 158 -7.79 15.04 -22.02
CA SER A 158 -7.22 13.77 -22.46
C SER A 158 -6.91 12.83 -21.28
N GLY A 159 -6.38 13.36 -20.18
CA GLY A 159 -6.14 12.58 -18.96
C GLY A 159 -7.42 12.11 -18.31
N LEU A 160 -8.42 12.99 -18.18
CA LEU A 160 -9.74 12.64 -17.64
C LEU A 160 -10.39 11.51 -18.43
N LEU A 161 -10.39 11.61 -19.77
CA LEU A 161 -10.94 10.56 -20.64
C LEU A 161 -10.19 9.23 -20.46
N PHE A 162 -8.87 9.27 -20.30
CA PHE A 162 -8.07 8.06 -20.04
C PHE A 162 -8.34 7.45 -18.66
N GLY A 163 -8.56 8.28 -17.63
CA GLY A 163 -8.96 7.80 -16.31
C GLY A 163 -10.35 7.16 -16.30
N VAL A 164 -11.35 7.81 -16.92
CA VAL A 164 -12.73 7.28 -17.02
C VAL A 164 -12.77 5.98 -17.82
N PHE A 165 -11.96 5.87 -18.87
CA PHE A 165 -11.86 4.68 -19.73
C PHE A 165 -11.60 3.38 -18.95
N HIS A 166 -10.91 3.45 -17.80
CA HIS A 166 -10.58 2.27 -17.00
C HIS A 166 -11.74 1.74 -16.15
N LEU A 167 -12.85 2.49 -16.02
CA LEU A 167 -14.06 2.09 -15.28
C LEU A 167 -13.81 1.60 -13.83
N ASP A 168 -12.71 2.03 -13.22
CA ASP A 168 -12.30 1.67 -11.87
C ASP A 168 -12.05 2.95 -11.06
N PRO A 169 -12.92 3.28 -10.09
CA PRO A 169 -12.76 4.46 -9.23
C PRO A 169 -11.42 4.50 -8.47
N PHE A 170 -10.85 3.35 -8.13
CA PHE A 170 -9.61 3.25 -7.35
C PHE A 170 -8.37 3.46 -8.23
N ARG A 171 -8.45 3.08 -9.51
CA ARG A 171 -7.39 3.33 -10.50
C ARG A 171 -7.56 4.66 -11.24
N PHE A 172 -8.70 5.33 -11.10
CA PHE A 172 -9.05 6.55 -11.81
C PHE A 172 -7.98 7.65 -11.70
N LEU A 173 -7.57 8.00 -10.48
CA LEU A 173 -6.63 9.10 -10.27
C LEU A 173 -5.22 8.78 -10.81
N PRO A 174 -4.60 7.62 -10.49
CA PRO A 174 -3.32 7.22 -11.08
C PRO A 174 -3.35 7.17 -12.61
N THR A 175 -4.37 6.56 -13.21
CA THR A 175 -4.49 6.45 -14.66
C THR A 175 -4.72 7.82 -15.31
N MET A 176 -5.55 8.69 -14.72
CA MET A 176 -5.72 10.07 -15.19
C MET A 176 -4.40 10.85 -15.21
N MET A 177 -3.57 10.73 -14.17
CA MET A 177 -2.27 11.40 -14.10
C MET A 177 -1.33 10.94 -15.21
N LEU A 178 -1.23 9.62 -15.43
CA LEU A 178 -0.44 9.06 -16.52
C LEU A 178 -1.01 9.47 -17.89
N GLY A 179 -2.34 9.51 -17.97
CA GLY A 179 -3.14 10.05 -19.06
C GLY A 179 -2.69 11.43 -19.51
N CYS A 180 -2.62 12.36 -18.54
CA CYS A 180 -2.12 13.72 -18.71
C CYS A 180 -0.65 13.76 -19.17
N ALA A 181 0.23 12.96 -18.53
CA ALA A 181 1.64 12.94 -18.88
C ALA A 181 1.87 12.51 -20.34
N PHE A 182 1.25 11.41 -20.77
CA PHE A 182 1.34 10.94 -22.15
C PHE A 182 0.71 11.93 -23.13
N ALA A 183 -0.43 12.55 -22.81
CA ALA A 183 -1.01 13.59 -23.66
C ALA A 183 -0.04 14.77 -23.86
N TYR A 184 0.60 15.22 -22.77
CA TYR A 184 1.60 16.29 -22.84
C TYR A 184 2.84 15.88 -23.65
N ILE A 185 3.35 14.66 -23.45
CA ILE A 185 4.48 14.10 -24.24
C ILE A 185 4.12 14.05 -25.72
N ALA A 186 2.96 13.48 -26.08
CA ALA A 186 2.51 13.39 -27.46
C ALA A 186 2.33 14.76 -28.12
N LEU A 187 1.82 15.76 -27.39
CA LEU A 187 1.69 17.14 -27.89
C LEU A 187 3.04 17.82 -28.11
N LYS A 188 4.03 17.59 -27.24
CA LYS A 188 5.34 18.25 -27.31
C LYS A 188 6.29 17.59 -28.29
N THR A 189 6.23 16.27 -28.38
CA THR A 189 7.13 15.47 -29.23
C THR A 189 6.50 15.10 -30.57
N GLU A 190 5.22 15.42 -30.78
CA GLU A 190 4.41 14.99 -31.93
C GLU A 190 4.71 13.54 -32.32
N SER A 191 4.76 12.66 -31.32
CA SER A 191 5.11 11.26 -31.45
C SER A 191 4.14 10.44 -30.62
N MET A 192 3.34 9.63 -31.31
CA MET A 192 2.53 8.60 -30.65
C MET A 192 3.39 7.40 -30.28
N VAL A 193 4.44 7.09 -31.07
CA VAL A 193 5.35 5.97 -30.80
C VAL A 193 6.05 6.12 -29.45
N LEU A 194 6.42 7.34 -29.05
CA LEU A 194 7.05 7.56 -27.75
C LEU A 194 6.10 7.22 -26.58
N THR A 195 4.82 7.57 -26.69
CA THR A 195 3.83 7.20 -25.66
C THR A 195 3.50 5.72 -25.69
N MET A 196 3.48 5.07 -26.87
CA MET A 196 3.39 3.60 -26.99
C MET A 196 4.53 2.90 -26.24
N ILE A 197 5.77 3.39 -26.36
CA ILE A 197 6.92 2.83 -25.63
C ILE A 197 6.74 2.98 -24.12
N PHE A 198 6.36 4.16 -23.63
CA PHE A 198 6.19 4.36 -22.19
C PHE A 198 4.98 3.63 -21.62
N HIS A 199 3.89 3.50 -22.39
CA HIS A 199 2.73 2.70 -22.02
C HIS A 199 3.11 1.20 -21.94
N PHE A 200 3.83 0.69 -22.95
CA PHE A 200 4.38 -0.67 -22.90
C PHE A 200 5.25 -0.89 -21.67
N ILE A 201 6.17 0.04 -21.35
CA ILE A 201 7.02 -0.05 -20.16
C ILE A 201 6.17 -0.06 -18.88
N ASN A 202 5.16 0.80 -18.77
CA ASN A 202 4.27 0.85 -17.60
C ASN A 202 3.57 -0.48 -17.35
N ASN A 203 3.03 -1.08 -18.42
CA ASN A 203 2.30 -2.33 -18.30
C ASN A 203 3.25 -3.53 -18.17
N LEU A 204 4.45 -3.47 -18.77
CA LEU A 204 5.49 -4.47 -18.57
C LEU A 204 5.93 -4.52 -17.11
N LEU A 205 6.12 -3.36 -16.46
CA LEU A 205 6.42 -3.30 -15.03
C LEU A 205 5.30 -3.96 -14.21
N SER A 206 4.03 -3.72 -14.58
CA SER A 206 2.89 -4.37 -13.93
C SER A 206 2.91 -5.89 -14.10
N VAL A 207 3.19 -6.40 -15.31
CA VAL A 207 3.33 -7.84 -15.56
C VAL A 207 4.50 -8.44 -14.77
N ILE A 208 5.66 -7.77 -14.75
CA ILE A 208 6.81 -8.20 -13.94
C ILE A 208 6.42 -8.30 -12.46
N SER A 209 5.73 -7.29 -11.92
CA SER A 209 5.23 -7.31 -10.54
C SER A 209 4.25 -8.47 -10.29
N MET A 210 3.32 -8.75 -11.21
CA MET A 210 2.37 -9.87 -11.08
C MET A 210 3.08 -11.23 -10.95
N PHE A 211 4.07 -11.49 -11.81
CA PHE A 211 4.81 -12.77 -11.77
C PHE A 211 5.85 -12.84 -10.65
N ALA A 212 6.36 -11.69 -10.17
CA ALA A 212 7.25 -11.62 -9.01
C ALA A 212 6.49 -11.78 -7.68
N ALA A 213 5.21 -11.41 -7.62
CA ALA A 213 4.40 -11.44 -6.40
C ALA A 213 3.93 -12.85 -5.95
N LYS A 214 4.08 -13.88 -6.80
CA LYS A 214 3.55 -15.22 -6.57
C LYS A 214 4.08 -15.96 -5.31
N PRO A 215 5.29 -15.68 -4.78
CA PRO A 215 5.73 -16.23 -3.48
C PRO A 215 5.32 -15.39 -2.26
N TYR A 216 4.69 -14.21 -2.43
CA TYR A 216 4.60 -13.18 -1.38
C TYR A 216 3.18 -12.65 -1.12
N THR A 217 2.14 -13.26 -1.70
CA THR A 217 0.77 -12.74 -1.68
C THR A 217 0.21 -12.62 -0.25
N ASP A 218 0.59 -13.52 0.66
CA ASP A 218 0.19 -13.42 2.07
C ASP A 218 0.89 -12.24 2.79
N SER A 219 2.14 -11.92 2.43
CA SER A 219 2.93 -10.87 3.10
C SER A 219 2.53 -9.44 2.72
N TYR A 220 2.03 -9.17 1.52
CA TYR A 220 1.72 -7.77 1.14
C TYR A 220 0.48 -7.24 1.87
N THR A 221 -0.60 -8.02 1.96
CA THR A 221 -1.81 -7.64 2.71
C THR A 221 -1.54 -7.43 4.20
N GLU A 222 -0.68 -8.24 4.82
CA GLU A 222 -0.26 -8.06 6.21
C GLU A 222 0.62 -6.81 6.39
N VAL A 223 1.60 -6.59 5.50
CA VAL A 223 2.47 -5.40 5.53
C VAL A 223 1.68 -4.10 5.35
N TYR A 224 0.67 -4.07 4.48
CA TYR A 224 -0.20 -2.89 4.30
C TYR A 224 -1.22 -2.72 5.42
N ALA A 225 -1.68 -3.80 6.04
CA ALA A 225 -2.58 -3.74 7.19
C ALA A 225 -1.90 -3.18 8.45
N GLU A 226 -0.57 -3.36 8.57
CA GLU A 226 0.22 -2.84 9.69
C GLU A 226 0.83 -1.43 9.44
N LEU A 227 0.78 -0.92 8.20
CA LEU A 227 1.33 0.39 7.86
C LEU A 227 0.46 1.53 8.43
N LYS A 228 1.01 2.31 9.38
CA LYS A 228 0.32 3.51 9.89
C LYS A 228 0.14 4.55 8.78
N LEU A 229 -0.93 5.34 8.89
CA LEU A 229 -1.21 6.47 7.98
C LEU A 229 -0.02 7.43 7.86
N GLY A 230 0.70 7.70 8.96
CA GLY A 230 1.89 8.53 8.93
C GLY A 230 3.00 7.96 8.04
N SER A 231 3.20 6.65 8.03
CA SER A 231 4.21 5.99 7.18
C SER A 231 3.81 6.08 5.71
N VAL A 232 2.53 5.86 5.40
CA VAL A 232 1.96 6.03 4.06
C VAL A 232 2.15 7.46 3.55
N ILE A 233 1.79 8.46 4.36
CA ILE A 233 1.96 9.88 4.03
C ILE A 233 3.45 10.20 3.82
N GLY A 234 4.31 9.76 4.75
CA GLY A 234 5.74 10.05 4.70
C GLY A 234 6.42 9.47 3.45
N VAL A 235 6.12 8.21 3.10
CA VAL A 235 6.59 7.59 1.85
C VAL A 235 6.04 8.33 0.63
N GLY A 236 4.75 8.69 0.64
CA GLY A 236 4.12 9.49 -0.41
C GLY A 236 4.81 10.84 -0.64
N MET A 237 5.22 11.53 0.43
CA MET A 237 5.95 12.81 0.34
C MET A 237 7.32 12.67 -0.32
N VAL A 238 8.06 11.60 0.00
CA VAL A 238 9.36 11.31 -0.61
C VAL A 238 9.20 11.07 -2.12
N TYR A 239 8.25 10.24 -2.52
CA TYR A 239 7.99 9.98 -3.94
C TYR A 239 7.46 11.21 -4.68
N LEU A 240 6.63 12.03 -4.04
CA LEU A 240 6.18 13.31 -4.58
C LEU A 240 7.37 14.23 -4.86
N ALA A 241 8.30 14.35 -3.92
CA ALA A 241 9.47 15.20 -4.06
C ALA A 241 10.37 14.77 -5.22
N ILE A 242 10.74 13.49 -5.27
CA ILE A 242 11.57 12.93 -6.34
C ILE A 242 10.83 13.07 -7.68
N GLY A 243 9.56 12.69 -7.71
CA GLY A 243 8.73 12.76 -8.92
C GLY A 243 8.60 14.18 -9.47
N ALA A 244 8.42 15.18 -8.61
CA ALA A 244 8.35 16.59 -9.00
C ALA A 244 9.67 17.09 -9.63
N VAL A 245 10.82 16.67 -9.10
CA VAL A 245 12.13 17.00 -9.67
C VAL A 245 12.29 16.37 -11.06
N LEU A 246 11.92 15.09 -11.23
CA LEU A 246 11.99 14.42 -12.53
C LEU A 246 11.04 15.06 -13.55
N ILE A 247 9.81 15.41 -13.16
CA ILE A 247 8.87 16.15 -14.01
C ILE A 247 9.46 17.50 -14.42
N PHE A 248 10.08 18.23 -13.50
CA PHE A 248 10.73 19.51 -13.81
C PHE A 248 11.85 19.35 -14.84
N ILE A 249 12.71 18.34 -14.68
CA ILE A 249 13.77 18.01 -15.65
C ILE A 249 13.16 17.66 -17.02
N GLY A 250 12.17 16.77 -17.04
CA GLY A 250 11.46 16.37 -18.25
C GLY A 250 10.82 17.56 -18.97
N TYR A 251 10.17 18.44 -18.22
CA TYR A 251 9.58 19.68 -18.72
C TYR A 251 10.62 20.61 -19.34
N CYS A 252 11.78 20.80 -18.69
CA CYS A 252 12.88 21.61 -19.23
C CYS A 252 13.42 21.05 -20.54
N LEU A 253 13.64 19.73 -20.63
CA LEU A 253 14.14 19.06 -21.83
C LEU A 253 13.15 19.14 -23.00
N LEU A 254 11.86 18.90 -22.73
CA LEU A 254 10.80 18.96 -23.75
C LEU A 254 10.57 20.37 -24.29
N ASN A 255 10.71 21.40 -23.45
CA ASN A 255 10.52 22.80 -23.87
C ASN A 255 11.82 23.54 -24.22
N ARG A 256 12.98 22.85 -24.22
CA ARG A 256 14.30 23.46 -24.44
C ARG A 256 14.54 24.68 -23.54
N ARG A 257 14.10 24.60 -22.28
CA ARG A 257 14.24 25.68 -21.31
C ARG A 257 15.51 25.49 -20.50
N SER A 258 16.28 26.56 -20.38
CA SER A 258 17.38 26.69 -19.42
C SER A 258 16.86 27.43 -18.19
N PRO A 259 16.48 26.72 -17.10
CA PRO A 259 15.91 27.36 -15.93
C PRO A 259 16.94 28.27 -15.24
N LYS A 260 16.48 29.38 -14.65
CA LYS A 260 17.34 30.28 -13.88
C LYS A 260 17.80 29.58 -12.59
N GLN A 261 18.99 29.91 -12.10
CA GLN A 261 19.54 29.34 -10.84
C GLN A 261 18.57 29.43 -9.66
N LYS A 262 17.84 30.56 -9.51
CA LYS A 262 16.82 30.73 -8.47
C LYS A 262 15.68 29.70 -8.57
N THR A 263 15.25 29.34 -9.79
CA THR A 263 14.21 28.33 -10.01
C THR A 263 14.73 26.93 -9.65
N ILE A 264 15.96 26.60 -10.07
CA ILE A 264 16.60 25.32 -9.71
C ILE A 264 16.72 25.21 -8.19
N ALA A 265 17.24 26.25 -7.54
CA ALA A 265 17.37 26.29 -6.08
C ALA A 265 16.03 26.12 -5.37
N ALA A 266 14.96 26.76 -5.85
CA ALA A 266 13.63 26.61 -5.29
C ALA A 266 13.09 25.17 -5.42
N VAL A 267 13.24 24.55 -6.60
CA VAL A 267 12.82 23.15 -6.82
C VAL A 267 13.59 22.19 -5.93
N VAL A 268 14.93 22.34 -5.87
CA VAL A 268 15.79 21.49 -5.04
C VAL A 268 15.48 21.67 -3.55
N LEU A 269 15.36 22.91 -3.08
CA LEU A 269 15.04 23.19 -1.68
C LEU A 269 13.67 22.61 -1.30
N THR A 270 12.65 22.78 -2.15
CA THR A 270 11.32 22.21 -1.92
C THR A 270 11.37 20.68 -1.85
N ALA A 271 12.11 20.04 -2.75
CA ALA A 271 12.26 18.59 -2.74
C ALA A 271 12.99 18.10 -1.48
N VAL A 272 14.07 18.76 -1.06
CA VAL A 272 14.80 18.43 0.16
C VAL A 272 13.91 18.56 1.40
N VAL A 273 13.14 19.65 1.50
CA VAL A 273 12.20 19.85 2.61
C VAL A 273 11.15 18.75 2.64
N LEU A 274 10.55 18.40 1.50
CA LEU A 274 9.56 17.32 1.41
C LEU A 274 10.15 15.94 1.74
N ILE A 275 11.38 15.65 1.32
CA ILE A 275 12.07 14.39 1.64
C ILE A 275 12.33 14.31 3.15
N ILE A 276 12.89 15.36 3.75
CA ILE A 276 13.15 15.39 5.20
C ILE A 276 11.85 15.24 5.98
N ALA A 277 10.81 16.00 5.62
CA ALA A 277 9.51 15.90 6.27
C ALA A 277 8.90 14.51 6.11
N GLY A 278 9.01 13.90 4.92
CA GLY A 278 8.57 12.53 4.67
C GLY A 278 9.29 11.50 5.55
N ILE A 279 10.62 11.56 5.62
CA ILE A 279 11.44 10.67 6.47
C ILE A 279 11.08 10.84 7.95
N VAL A 280 10.96 12.09 8.43
CA VAL A 280 10.55 12.38 9.81
C VAL A 280 9.17 11.80 10.11
N THR A 281 8.23 11.92 9.18
CA THR A 281 6.87 11.36 9.34
C THR A 281 6.88 9.84 9.38
N VAL A 282 7.71 9.17 8.56
CA VAL A 282 7.89 7.70 8.65
C VAL A 282 8.52 7.30 9.98
N ALA A 283 9.56 8.02 10.41
CA ALA A 283 10.24 7.74 11.66
C ALA A 283 9.32 7.93 12.89
N SER A 284 8.54 9.01 12.91
CA SER A 284 7.58 9.26 13.99
C SER A 284 6.41 8.28 13.98
N SER A 285 6.05 7.74 12.81
CA SER A 285 4.97 6.77 12.67
C SER A 285 5.38 5.31 12.89
N SER A 286 6.63 5.03 13.23
CA SER A 286 7.10 3.65 13.45
C SER A 286 6.41 2.97 14.64
N ILE A 287 6.24 1.65 14.56
CA ILE A 287 5.74 0.82 15.66
C ILE A 287 6.95 0.24 16.40
N THR A 288 7.05 0.45 17.71
CA THR A 288 7.98 -0.33 18.53
C THR A 288 7.25 -1.59 18.97
N LYS A 289 7.70 -2.78 18.52
CA LYS A 289 7.22 -4.04 19.11
C LYS A 289 7.72 -4.09 20.54
N VAL A 290 6.80 -4.09 21.50
CA VAL A 290 7.10 -4.18 22.93
C VAL A 290 7.05 -5.64 23.36
N LEU A 291 6.06 -6.38 22.84
CA LEU A 291 5.86 -7.80 23.08
C LEU A 291 5.36 -8.46 21.79
N ASP A 292 5.91 -9.61 21.43
CA ASP A 292 5.44 -10.43 20.32
C ASP A 292 5.75 -11.90 20.63
N MET A 293 4.73 -12.66 21.02
CA MET A 293 4.89 -14.06 21.42
C MET A 293 3.73 -14.90 20.92
N SER A 294 4.04 -16.16 20.59
CA SER A 294 3.04 -17.17 20.24
C SER A 294 3.49 -18.51 20.77
N GLY A 295 2.55 -19.30 21.27
CA GLY A 295 2.88 -20.60 21.84
C GLY A 295 1.73 -21.23 22.60
N THR A 296 2.01 -22.38 23.20
CA THR A 296 1.14 -23.04 24.16
C THR A 296 1.76 -22.89 25.53
N PHE A 297 0.99 -22.38 26.49
CA PHE A 297 1.44 -22.02 27.82
C PHE A 297 0.73 -22.89 28.86
N GLU A 298 1.52 -23.45 29.77
CA GLU A 298 1.00 -24.16 30.94
C GLU A 298 0.44 -23.15 31.94
N VAL A 299 -0.74 -23.45 32.48
CA VAL A 299 -1.43 -22.57 33.41
C VAL A 299 -0.99 -22.88 34.83
N ASN A 300 -0.64 -21.86 35.62
CA ASN A 300 -0.26 -22.08 37.01
C ASN A 300 -1.45 -22.66 37.80
N PRO A 301 -1.30 -23.85 38.41
CA PRO A 301 -2.39 -24.54 39.08
C PRO A 301 -2.90 -23.84 40.35
N GLU A 302 -2.08 -23.00 40.98
CA GLU A 302 -2.47 -22.26 42.20
C GLU A 302 -3.31 -21.02 41.88
N THR A 303 -2.97 -20.30 40.80
CA THR A 303 -3.62 -19.04 40.44
C THR A 303 -4.66 -19.18 39.33
N GLY A 304 -4.59 -20.27 38.55
CA GLY A 304 -5.40 -20.50 37.37
C GLY A 304 -5.10 -19.54 36.21
N SER A 305 -3.92 -18.92 36.20
CA SER A 305 -3.53 -17.94 35.18
C SER A 305 -2.13 -18.14 34.64
N VAL A 306 -1.93 -17.66 33.42
CA VAL A 306 -0.60 -17.39 32.84
C VAL A 306 -0.38 -15.89 32.90
N GLU A 307 0.76 -15.46 33.44
CA GLU A 307 1.11 -14.06 33.61
C GLU A 307 2.34 -13.69 32.79
N PHE A 308 2.28 -12.52 32.14
CA PHE A 308 3.37 -11.98 31.35
C PHE A 308 3.72 -10.59 31.87
N PRO A 309 4.87 -10.42 32.51
CA PRO A 309 5.33 -9.09 32.92
C PRO A 309 5.68 -8.26 31.69
N LEU A 310 5.34 -6.99 31.74
CA LEU A 310 5.55 -6.02 30.67
C LEU A 310 6.11 -4.74 31.26
N ASP A 311 7.26 -4.27 30.79
CA ASP A 311 7.82 -2.98 31.18
C ASP A 311 7.70 -2.01 30.00
N LEU A 312 6.87 -0.97 30.18
CA LEU A 312 6.71 0.08 29.19
C LEU A 312 7.73 1.18 29.46
N ASP A 313 8.61 1.43 28.49
CA ASP A 313 9.72 2.37 28.55
C ASP A 313 9.32 3.85 28.36
N SER A 314 8.13 4.11 27.82
CA SER A 314 7.60 5.46 27.61
C SER A 314 6.09 5.53 27.82
N ASP A 315 5.55 6.75 27.94
CA ASP A 315 4.12 6.99 27.77
C ASP A 315 3.79 6.88 26.27
N GLY A 316 2.60 6.38 25.91
CA GLY A 316 2.26 6.19 24.49
C GLY A 316 0.91 5.54 24.22
N TYR A 317 0.47 5.63 22.96
CA TYR A 317 -0.62 4.78 22.50
C TYR A 317 -0.06 3.39 22.20
N TYR A 318 -0.66 2.35 22.78
CA TYR A 318 -0.29 0.96 22.57
C TYR A 318 -1.47 0.20 21.96
N THR A 319 -1.19 -0.64 20.96
CA THR A 319 -2.14 -1.63 20.48
C THR A 319 -1.84 -2.94 21.20
N VAL A 320 -2.86 -3.49 21.88
CA VAL A 320 -2.80 -4.77 22.57
C VAL A 320 -3.67 -5.75 21.81
N SER A 321 -3.04 -6.79 21.25
CA SER A 321 -3.68 -7.83 20.47
C SER A 321 -3.43 -9.19 21.10
N VAL A 322 -4.49 -9.90 21.46
CA VAL A 322 -4.42 -11.23 22.08
C VAL A 322 -5.44 -12.15 21.44
N SER A 323 -4.97 -13.27 20.92
CA SER A 323 -5.79 -14.39 20.50
C SER A 323 -5.44 -15.59 21.37
N ALA A 324 -6.41 -16.19 22.05
CA ALA A 324 -6.17 -17.34 22.92
C ALA A 324 -7.29 -18.38 22.75
N ILE A 325 -6.92 -19.66 22.78
CA ILE A 325 -7.84 -20.78 22.63
C ILE A 325 -7.56 -21.79 23.75
N CYS A 326 -8.64 -22.28 24.35
CA CYS A 326 -8.63 -23.28 25.39
C CYS A 326 -9.74 -24.29 25.12
N SER A 327 -9.44 -25.59 25.30
CA SER A 327 -10.33 -26.68 24.88
C SER A 327 -11.55 -26.87 25.79
N SER A 328 -11.50 -26.40 27.03
CA SER A 328 -12.51 -26.76 28.04
C SER A 328 -12.77 -25.71 29.12
N ALA A 329 -12.20 -24.50 29.02
CA ALA A 329 -12.41 -23.43 29.98
C ALA A 329 -12.59 -22.06 29.29
N ASP A 330 -13.35 -21.18 29.93
CA ASP A 330 -13.44 -19.79 29.51
C ASP A 330 -12.14 -19.05 29.81
N ILE A 331 -11.77 -18.13 28.93
CA ILE A 331 -10.55 -17.35 29.05
C ILE A 331 -10.93 -15.93 29.42
N ILE A 332 -10.33 -15.41 30.50
CA ILE A 332 -10.41 -14.02 30.92
C ILE A 332 -9.04 -13.40 30.72
N PHE A 333 -8.96 -12.43 29.82
CA PHE A 333 -7.78 -11.59 29.68
C PHE A 333 -7.86 -10.39 30.63
N THR A 334 -6.76 -10.08 31.31
CA THR A 334 -6.58 -8.79 31.98
C THR A 334 -5.24 -8.16 31.63
N LEU A 335 -5.23 -6.83 31.49
CA LEU A 335 -4.01 -6.02 31.49
C LEU A 335 -4.07 -5.12 32.72
N GLU A 336 -3.10 -5.25 33.61
CA GLU A 336 -3.08 -4.54 34.89
C GLU A 336 -1.81 -3.74 35.07
N ARG A 337 -1.93 -2.52 35.61
CA ARG A 337 -0.77 -1.72 36.01
C ARG A 337 -0.35 -2.09 37.42
N VAL A 338 0.95 -2.33 37.62
CA VAL A 338 1.50 -2.68 38.93
C VAL A 338 2.16 -1.45 39.55
N ALA A 339 1.87 -1.17 40.82
CA ALA A 339 2.48 -0.06 41.55
C ALA A 339 3.79 -0.51 42.20
N GLY A 340 4.90 0.17 41.87
CA GLY A 340 6.20 -0.06 42.50
C GLY A 340 7.12 -1.00 41.73
N ASP A 341 8.41 -0.91 42.05
CA ASP A 341 9.48 -1.65 41.41
C ASP A 341 9.26 -3.16 41.59
N VAL A 342 8.94 -3.89 40.51
CA VAL A 342 9.12 -5.35 40.48
C VAL A 342 10.62 -5.62 40.40
N SER A 343 11.33 -5.26 41.46
CA SER A 343 12.68 -5.72 41.79
C SER A 343 12.50 -6.63 43.00
N GLY A 344 12.07 -7.85 42.72
CA GLY A 344 11.70 -8.84 43.72
C GLY A 344 11.08 -10.02 42.98
N GLU A 345 11.93 -10.99 42.66
CA GLU A 345 11.62 -12.38 42.30
C GLU A 345 11.29 -12.76 40.84
N LEU A 346 11.01 -11.85 39.90
CA LEU A 346 10.83 -12.24 38.47
C LEU A 346 11.98 -11.87 37.52
N SER A 347 12.95 -11.07 37.96
CA SER A 347 14.16 -10.80 37.18
C SER A 347 15.08 -12.03 37.06
N GLU A 348 14.93 -13.01 37.94
CA GLU A 348 15.66 -14.29 37.85
C GLU A 348 14.97 -15.32 36.95
N GLU A 349 13.64 -15.32 36.81
CA GLU A 349 12.96 -16.26 35.88
C GLU A 349 13.18 -15.90 34.40
N ILE A 350 13.26 -14.60 34.08
CA ILE A 350 13.57 -14.14 32.70
C ILE A 350 15.08 -14.32 32.39
N ALA A 351 15.96 -14.12 33.38
CA ALA A 351 17.38 -14.47 33.22
C ALA A 351 17.60 -16.00 33.17
N ALA A 352 16.77 -16.79 33.83
CA ALA A 352 16.82 -18.26 33.78
C ALA A 352 16.30 -18.83 32.45
N ALA A 353 15.37 -18.15 31.76
CA ALA A 353 14.94 -18.54 30.43
C ALA A 353 16.02 -18.30 29.35
N ASP A 354 16.87 -17.28 29.53
CA ASP A 354 17.98 -16.97 28.60
C ASP A 354 19.29 -17.73 28.94
N ALA A 355 19.39 -18.32 30.15
CA ALA A 355 20.56 -19.06 30.63
C ALA A 355 20.39 -20.59 30.69
N ALA A 356 19.27 -21.17 30.22
CA ALA A 356 19.06 -22.62 30.13
C ALA A 356 19.78 -23.31 28.94
N PHE A 357 20.94 -22.77 28.57
CA PHE A 357 22.03 -23.51 27.94
C PHE A 357 23.19 -23.42 28.94
N VAL A 358 23.71 -24.52 29.47
CA VAL A 358 24.97 -25.18 29.04
C VAL A 358 25.29 -26.31 30.08
N PRO A 359 25.92 -27.45 29.70
CA PRO A 359 25.95 -28.69 30.51
C PRO A 359 26.83 -28.66 31.77
N MET A 360 26.45 -29.52 32.73
CA MET A 360 27.20 -30.13 33.85
C MET A 360 27.88 -29.28 34.96
N SER A 361 27.42 -29.59 36.19
CA SER A 361 28.17 -29.94 37.41
C SER A 361 28.49 -28.89 38.51
N ALA A 362 28.01 -29.26 39.71
CA ALA A 362 28.67 -29.30 41.03
C ALA A 362 28.79 -28.04 41.93
N THR A 363 28.06 -28.11 43.07
CA THR A 363 28.43 -27.78 44.49
C THR A 363 28.80 -26.31 44.82
N THR A 364 28.45 -25.66 45.95
CA THR A 364 28.17 -26.03 47.36
C THR A 364 27.76 -24.75 48.15
N ALA A 365 26.92 -24.89 49.20
CA ALA A 365 26.84 -24.15 50.51
C ALA A 365 26.80 -22.58 50.53
N ALA A 366 26.13 -21.85 51.44
CA ALA A 366 25.63 -22.08 52.80
C ALA A 366 24.62 -20.99 53.24
N GLU A 367 23.78 -21.31 54.24
CA GLU A 367 23.32 -20.56 55.46
C GLU A 367 23.48 -19.00 55.51
N THR A 368 22.67 -18.12 56.13
CA THR A 368 21.62 -18.15 57.19
C THR A 368 21.10 -16.70 57.41
N ALA A 369 20.03 -16.58 58.22
CA ALA A 369 19.57 -15.43 59.05
C ALA A 369 18.72 -14.33 58.35
N GLU A 370 17.42 -14.19 58.60
CA GLU A 370 16.67 -13.91 59.85
C GLU A 370 16.61 -12.40 60.19
N GLY A 371 15.38 -11.87 60.29
CA GLY A 371 15.08 -10.78 61.23
C GLY A 371 14.48 -9.49 60.65
N ALA A 372 13.21 -9.28 61.04
CA ALA A 372 12.66 -8.05 61.61
C ALA A 372 11.63 -7.28 60.75
N ALA A 373 10.39 -7.41 61.22
CA ALA A 373 9.23 -6.62 60.90
C ALA A 373 9.34 -5.16 61.35
N ALA A 374 8.65 -4.27 60.65
CA ALA A 374 8.01 -3.10 61.24
C ALA A 374 6.86 -2.61 60.33
N GLU A 375 5.63 -2.91 60.76
CA GLU A 375 4.39 -2.24 60.37
C GLU A 375 4.50 -0.72 60.54
N VAL A 376 4.02 0.03 59.54
CA VAL A 376 3.15 1.20 59.76
C VAL A 376 2.18 1.32 58.58
N THR A 377 0.91 1.04 58.85
CA THR A 377 -0.26 1.32 58.02
C THR A 377 -0.49 2.82 57.83
N GLU A 378 -0.75 3.26 56.60
CA GLU A 378 -1.79 4.26 56.35
C GLU A 378 -2.40 4.06 54.96
N GLU A 379 -3.67 3.67 54.99
CA GLU A 379 -4.50 3.27 53.86
C GLU A 379 -4.87 4.51 53.01
N LYS A 380 -4.34 4.60 51.78
CA LYS A 380 -4.86 5.51 50.73
C LYS A 380 -5.57 4.70 49.65
N ARG A 381 -6.88 4.89 49.62
CA ARG A 381 -7.90 4.25 48.80
C ARG A 381 -7.61 4.33 47.28
N ALA A 382 -7.47 3.13 46.69
CA ALA A 382 -7.84 2.65 45.35
C ALA A 382 -7.43 3.44 44.08
N MET A 383 -6.57 2.82 43.26
CA MET A 383 -6.55 3.04 41.80
C MET A 383 -7.14 1.83 41.08
N PRO A 384 -7.84 2.00 39.95
CA PRO A 384 -8.30 0.86 39.15
C PRO A 384 -7.07 0.15 38.59
N SER A 385 -6.74 -1.02 39.13
CA SER A 385 -5.56 -1.80 38.71
C SER A 385 -5.73 -2.40 37.32
N VAL A 386 -6.98 -2.63 36.89
CA VAL A 386 -7.34 -3.25 35.63
C VAL A 386 -7.57 -2.20 34.55
N VAL A 387 -6.71 -2.22 33.54
CA VAL A 387 -6.73 -1.33 32.38
C VAL A 387 -7.63 -1.88 31.28
N LEU A 388 -7.63 -3.20 31.10
CA LEU A 388 -8.48 -3.91 30.13
C LEU A 388 -8.85 -5.27 30.71
N SER A 389 -10.12 -5.67 30.57
CA SER A 389 -10.57 -7.04 30.84
C SER A 389 -11.58 -7.51 29.80
N GLN A 390 -11.41 -8.73 29.28
CA GLN A 390 -12.30 -9.33 28.29
C GLN A 390 -12.42 -10.83 28.51
N ARG A 391 -13.63 -11.39 28.37
CA ARG A 391 -13.94 -12.81 28.52
C ARG A 391 -14.29 -13.43 27.16
N GLY A 392 -13.84 -14.66 26.92
CA GLY A 392 -14.19 -15.47 25.75
C GLY A 392 -14.51 -16.91 26.14
N GLU A 393 -15.55 -17.49 25.52
CA GLU A 393 -16.00 -18.87 25.77
C GLU A 393 -15.15 -19.85 24.94
N GLY A 394 -14.13 -20.47 25.56
CA GLY A 394 -13.17 -21.37 24.89
C GLY A 394 -12.25 -20.71 23.84
N THR A 395 -12.60 -19.55 23.31
CA THR A 395 -11.79 -18.74 22.39
C THR A 395 -11.95 -17.27 22.75
N LEU A 396 -10.84 -16.55 22.78
CA LEU A 396 -10.75 -15.13 23.08
C LEU A 396 -9.98 -14.42 21.98
N VAL A 397 -10.55 -13.34 21.44
CA VAL A 397 -9.85 -12.42 20.54
C VAL A 397 -10.05 -11.00 21.07
N VAL A 398 -8.95 -10.36 21.42
CA VAL A 398 -8.86 -8.99 21.93
C VAL A 398 -7.96 -8.21 20.98
N SER A 399 -8.41 -7.04 20.54
CA SER A 399 -7.58 -6.08 19.81
C SER A 399 -8.04 -4.69 20.19
N GLN A 400 -7.26 -4.00 21.03
CA GLN A 400 -7.63 -2.69 21.54
C GLN A 400 -6.46 -1.71 21.53
N ASN A 401 -6.77 -0.46 21.18
CA ASN A 401 -5.84 0.66 21.30
C ASN A 401 -6.05 1.33 22.66
N LEU A 402 -5.00 1.38 23.47
CA LEU A 402 -5.00 1.94 24.82
C LEU A 402 -3.97 3.05 24.91
N MET A 403 -4.31 4.11 25.63
CA MET A 403 -3.33 5.10 26.05
C MET A 403 -2.72 4.62 27.36
N LEU A 404 -1.46 4.19 27.35
CA LEU A 404 -0.76 3.66 28.51
C LEU A 404 0.37 4.60 28.92
N GLU A 405 0.55 4.74 30.23
CA GLU A 405 1.69 5.44 30.80
C GLU A 405 2.87 4.48 30.98
N ARG A 406 4.08 5.01 30.97
CA ARG A 406 5.31 4.34 31.34
C ARG A 406 5.14 3.63 32.68
N GLY A 407 5.66 2.41 32.77
CA GLY A 407 5.66 1.62 33.99
C GLY A 407 5.47 0.14 33.74
N LYS A 408 5.40 -0.60 34.85
CA LYS A 408 5.27 -2.05 34.85
C LYS A 408 3.80 -2.45 34.78
N TYR A 409 3.49 -3.37 33.90
CA TYR A 409 2.19 -3.98 33.70
C TYR A 409 2.33 -5.50 33.79
N VAL A 410 1.22 -6.16 34.09
CA VAL A 410 1.11 -7.61 34.01
C VAL A 410 -0.08 -7.92 33.13
N MET A 411 0.17 -8.71 32.11
CA MET A 411 -0.83 -9.25 31.22
C MET A 411 -1.19 -10.66 31.70
N ARG A 412 -2.46 -10.94 31.99
CA ARG A 412 -2.90 -12.25 32.47
C ARG A 412 -3.91 -12.88 31.52
N LEU A 413 -3.75 -14.18 31.31
CA LEU A 413 -4.77 -15.08 30.78
C LEU A 413 -5.22 -15.99 31.91
N LYS A 414 -6.37 -15.71 32.50
CA LYS A 414 -6.96 -16.49 33.58
C LYS A 414 -8.03 -17.42 33.02
N LEU A 415 -8.02 -18.68 33.44
CA LEU A 415 -9.06 -19.64 33.09
C LEU A 415 -10.12 -19.68 34.20
N ASP A 416 -11.39 -19.62 33.81
CA ASP A 416 -12.50 -19.89 34.73
C ASP A 416 -12.60 -21.42 34.90
N PRO A 417 -12.43 -21.98 36.11
CA PRO A 417 -12.25 -23.42 36.27
C PRO A 417 -13.47 -24.23 35.83
N ALA A 418 -13.28 -25.05 34.79
CA ALA A 418 -14.25 -26.05 34.38
C ALA A 418 -14.04 -27.35 35.18
N ARG A 419 -14.45 -27.33 36.46
CA ARG A 419 -14.45 -28.46 37.43
C ARG A 419 -13.06 -28.99 37.84
N GLU A 420 -12.92 -29.23 39.14
CA GLU A 420 -11.79 -29.93 39.79
C GLU A 420 -10.41 -29.24 39.80
N GLY A 421 -10.30 -27.94 39.47
CA GLY A 421 -9.05 -27.18 39.69
C GLY A 421 -7.86 -27.61 38.81
N VAL A 422 -8.11 -28.41 37.78
CA VAL A 422 -7.12 -28.77 36.76
C VAL A 422 -7.30 -27.82 35.57
N TYR A 423 -6.26 -27.05 35.26
CA TYR A 423 -6.29 -26.10 34.17
C TYR A 423 -5.59 -26.70 32.93
N PRO A 424 -6.28 -26.83 31.79
CA PRO A 424 -5.65 -27.24 30.54
C PRO A 424 -4.71 -26.13 30.01
N PRO A 425 -3.72 -26.48 29.18
CA PRO A 425 -2.84 -25.50 28.58
C PRO A 425 -3.60 -24.57 27.62
N VAL A 426 -3.14 -23.33 27.50
CA VAL A 426 -3.74 -22.30 26.63
C VAL A 426 -2.81 -22.04 25.46
N THR A 427 -3.32 -22.17 24.24
CA THR A 427 -2.60 -21.71 23.04
C THR A 427 -2.93 -20.26 22.80
N ALA A 428 -1.92 -19.38 22.82
CA ALA A 428 -2.12 -17.95 22.66
C ALA A 428 -1.09 -17.31 21.71
N GLN A 429 -1.53 -16.26 21.02
CA GLN A 429 -0.71 -15.31 20.28
C GLN A 429 -0.99 -13.92 20.86
N MET A 430 0.07 -13.25 21.31
CA MET A 430 -0.02 -11.98 22.03
C MET A 430 0.98 -10.98 21.46
N GLN A 431 0.51 -9.78 21.17
CA GLN A 431 1.30 -8.72 20.59
C GLN A 431 0.97 -7.38 21.27
N ILE A 432 2.00 -6.65 21.69
CA ILE A 432 1.88 -5.29 22.20
C ILE A 432 2.79 -4.38 21.38
N LEU A 433 2.17 -3.40 20.74
CA LEU A 433 2.79 -2.50 19.78
C LEU A 433 2.69 -1.08 20.30
N ARG A 434 3.82 -0.41 20.54
CA ARG A 434 3.83 1.04 20.81
C ARG A 434 3.67 1.77 19.50
N LEU A 435 2.61 2.54 19.38
CA LEU A 435 2.47 3.53 18.32
C LEU A 435 3.33 4.74 18.74
N LEU A 436 4.54 4.90 18.18
CA LEU A 436 5.25 6.19 18.32
C LEU A 436 4.30 7.30 17.85
N GLY A 437 4.11 8.30 18.72
CA GLY A 437 3.26 9.46 18.53
C GLY A 437 3.96 10.55 17.74
#